data_AF-A0A3A0AQ63-F1
#
_entry.id   AF-A0A3A0AQ63-F1
#
_cell.length_a   1.000
_cell.length_b   1.000
_cell.length_c   1.000
_cell.angle_alpha   90.00
_cell.angle_beta   90.00
_cell.angle_gamma   90.00
#
_symmetry.space_group_name_H-M   'P 1'
#
loop_
_entity.id
_entity.type
_entity.pdbx_description
1 polymer ?
#
loop_
_entity_poly.entity_id
_entity_poly.type
_entity_poly.pdbx_seq_one_letter_code
_entity_poly.pdbx_strand_id
1 'polypeptide(L)'
;MQRTGESQSVLDLAESAPNMLEAAVAVTTGRLNLSSTLETRRRIVRGDSVAISYFRFELARQVAAALLWMDRQVRAVYEAPDELVAEEAAPEPPDLGAPLRIYIEVENHTPALDAAIDALSAALSLSLDAMTPYPPRRCIEALVINNHNRRLLQPGRYGYRPAPTLLAGREQPVAVSGAPVRLGAAW
;
A
#
# COMPACT_ATOMS: atom_id res chain seq x y z
N MET A 1 -10.23 32.19 -5.10
CA MET A 1 -8.77 32.05 -5.17
C MET A 1 -8.35 30.77 -4.43
N GLN A 2 -8.38 29.60 -5.07
CA GLN A 2 -7.92 28.30 -4.52
C GLN A 2 -7.61 27.30 -5.64
N ARG A 3 -6.53 27.49 -6.43
CA ARG A 3 -6.07 26.50 -7.44
C ARG A 3 -4.56 26.24 -7.42
N THR A 4 -3.83 26.75 -6.43
CA THR A 4 -2.37 26.59 -6.36
C THR A 4 -1.93 25.36 -5.56
N GLY A 5 -2.83 24.70 -4.82
CA GLY A 5 -2.47 23.56 -3.96
C GLY A 5 -2.39 22.21 -4.67
N GLU A 6 -3.21 21.98 -5.71
CA GLU A 6 -3.28 20.66 -6.37
C GLU A 6 -2.05 20.35 -7.24
N SER A 7 -1.41 21.37 -7.83
CA SER A 7 -0.20 21.14 -8.62
C SER A 7 1.02 20.80 -7.77
N GLN A 8 1.04 21.24 -6.50
CA GLN A 8 2.17 21.02 -5.61
C GLN A 8 2.23 19.55 -5.17
N SER A 9 1.09 18.95 -4.82
CA SER A 9 1.04 17.54 -4.39
C SER A 9 1.41 16.53 -5.50
N VAL A 10 1.11 16.84 -6.77
CA VAL A 10 1.45 15.94 -7.90
C VAL A 10 2.95 15.98 -8.20
N LEU A 11 3.57 17.15 -8.11
CA LEU A 11 5.02 17.30 -8.25
C LEU A 11 5.76 16.57 -7.12
N ASP A 12 5.28 16.70 -5.88
CA ASP A 12 5.85 16.01 -4.72
C ASP A 12 5.80 14.47 -4.88
N LEU A 13 4.75 13.94 -5.52
CA LEU A 13 4.63 12.50 -5.78
C LEU A 13 5.66 11.99 -6.77
N ALA A 14 5.88 12.72 -7.87
CA ALA A 14 6.87 12.34 -8.89
C ALA A 14 8.28 12.28 -8.32
N GLU A 15 8.61 13.19 -7.40
CA GLU A 15 9.90 13.22 -6.70
C GLU A 15 10.00 12.13 -5.62
N SER A 16 8.88 11.72 -5.02
CA SER A 16 8.86 10.68 -3.99
C SER A 16 8.99 9.25 -4.55
N ALA A 17 8.51 8.98 -5.76
CA ALA A 17 8.44 7.63 -6.31
C ALA A 17 9.80 6.91 -6.39
N PRO A 18 10.90 7.55 -6.84
CA PRO A 18 12.24 6.95 -6.77
C PRO A 18 12.64 6.58 -5.34
N ASN A 19 12.36 7.47 -4.37
CA ASN A 19 12.70 7.23 -2.96
C ASN A 19 11.93 6.04 -2.38
N MET A 20 10.66 5.85 -2.77
CA MET A 20 9.85 4.70 -2.37
C MET A 20 10.44 3.39 -2.91
N LEU A 21 10.91 3.39 -4.16
CA LEU A 21 11.59 2.23 -4.75
C LEU A 21 12.92 1.93 -4.05
N GLU A 22 13.75 2.94 -3.79
CA GLU A 22 15.00 2.76 -3.05
C GLU A 22 14.77 2.21 -1.64
N ALA A 23 13.75 2.72 -0.93
CA ALA A 23 13.36 2.22 0.38
C ALA A 23 12.92 0.76 0.32
N ALA A 24 12.11 0.39 -0.68
CA ALA A 24 11.68 -0.99 -0.89
C ALA A 24 12.85 -1.94 -1.17
N VAL A 25 13.81 -1.52 -2.00
CA VAL A 25 15.04 -2.28 -2.26
C VAL A 25 15.88 -2.42 -0.98
N ALA A 26 16.05 -1.35 -0.21
CA ALA A 26 16.85 -1.36 1.02
C ALA A 26 16.28 -2.32 2.08
N VAL A 27 14.97 -2.27 2.33
CA VAL A 27 14.31 -3.20 3.27
C VAL A 27 14.41 -4.64 2.77
N THR A 28 14.20 -4.88 1.47
CA THR A 28 14.34 -6.22 0.88
C THR A 28 15.76 -6.76 1.03
N THR A 29 16.77 -5.90 0.85
CA THR A 29 18.19 -6.23 1.07
C THR A 29 18.41 -6.72 2.50
N GLY A 30 17.89 -6.00 3.49
CA GLY A 30 17.99 -6.37 4.89
C GLY A 30 17.26 -7.69 5.21
N ARG A 31 16.04 -7.88 4.69
CA ARG A 31 15.25 -9.10 4.92
C ARG A 31 15.89 -10.35 4.32
N LEU A 32 16.53 -10.22 3.17
CA LEU A 32 17.23 -11.32 2.51
C LEU A 32 18.68 -11.50 2.99
N ASN A 33 19.15 -10.67 3.93
CA ASN A 33 20.53 -10.67 4.42
C ASN A 33 21.56 -10.60 3.28
N LEU A 34 21.28 -9.75 2.29
CA LEU A 34 22.17 -9.54 1.14
C LEU A 34 23.21 -8.47 1.46
N SER A 35 24.37 -8.55 0.81
CA SER A 35 25.50 -7.66 1.07
C SER A 35 25.30 -6.23 0.56
N SER A 36 24.38 -6.01 -0.39
CA SER A 36 24.13 -4.68 -0.99
C SER A 36 22.77 -4.59 -1.69
N THR A 37 22.29 -3.36 -1.87
CA THR A 37 21.09 -3.04 -2.67
C THR A 37 21.25 -3.40 -4.13
N LEU A 38 22.47 -3.34 -4.67
CA LEU A 38 22.79 -3.75 -6.03
C LEU A 38 22.52 -5.25 -6.25
N GLU A 39 22.87 -6.09 -5.29
CA GLU A 39 22.61 -7.52 -5.36
C GLU A 39 21.10 -7.82 -5.31
N THR A 40 20.36 -7.10 -4.47
CA THR A 40 18.89 -7.17 -4.43
C THR A 40 18.26 -6.82 -5.77
N ARG A 41 18.69 -5.72 -6.41
CA ARG A 41 18.22 -5.32 -7.74
C ARG A 41 18.50 -6.39 -8.79
N ARG A 42 19.69 -6.99 -8.78
CA ARG A 42 20.04 -8.08 -9.71
C ARG A 42 19.13 -9.29 -9.54
N ARG A 43 18.78 -9.65 -8.30
CA ARG A 43 17.83 -10.75 -8.03
C ARG A 43 16.43 -10.43 -8.52
N ILE A 44 15.93 -9.23 -8.25
CA ILE A 44 14.64 -8.75 -8.76
C ILE A 44 14.58 -8.84 -10.29
N VAL A 45 15.59 -8.30 -10.99
CA VAL A 45 15.66 -8.32 -12.47
C VAL A 45 15.78 -9.74 -13.02
N ARG A 46 16.37 -10.67 -12.27
CA ARG A 46 16.49 -12.09 -12.66
C ARG A 46 15.23 -12.92 -12.40
N GLY A 47 14.18 -12.34 -11.83
CA GLY A 47 12.96 -13.08 -11.51
C GLY A 47 13.04 -13.92 -10.23
N ASP A 48 13.92 -13.57 -9.28
CA ASP A 48 13.93 -14.23 -7.96
C ASP A 48 12.61 -13.93 -7.24
N SER A 49 11.74 -14.94 -7.16
CA SER A 49 10.39 -14.79 -6.64
C SER A 49 10.37 -14.29 -5.19
N VAL A 50 11.32 -14.73 -4.36
CA VAL A 50 11.39 -14.31 -2.95
C VAL A 50 11.77 -12.83 -2.86
N ALA A 51 12.74 -12.38 -3.67
CA ALA A 51 13.11 -10.98 -3.74
C ALA A 51 11.96 -10.11 -4.26
N ILE A 52 11.26 -10.56 -5.31
CA ILE A 52 10.11 -9.84 -5.87
C ILE A 52 8.97 -9.76 -4.84
N SER A 53 8.63 -10.83 -4.13
CA SER A 53 7.62 -10.80 -3.05
C SER A 53 7.95 -9.75 -1.99
N TYR A 54 9.16 -9.75 -1.43
CA TYR A 54 9.52 -8.78 -0.39
C TYR A 54 9.56 -7.34 -0.91
N PHE A 55 10.06 -7.16 -2.13
CA PHE A 55 10.11 -5.85 -2.76
C PHE A 55 8.71 -5.29 -3.01
N ARG A 56 7.82 -6.09 -3.61
CA ARG A 56 6.43 -5.70 -3.89
C ARG A 56 5.67 -5.38 -2.61
N PHE A 57 5.80 -6.23 -1.59
CA PHE A 57 5.19 -6.01 -0.28
C PHE A 57 5.64 -4.68 0.35
N GLU A 58 6.95 -4.41 0.36
CA GLU A 58 7.45 -3.17 0.92
C GLU A 58 7.05 -1.96 0.08
N LEU A 59 7.06 -2.07 -1.26
CA LEU A 59 6.61 -1.00 -2.14
C LEU A 59 5.13 -0.67 -1.90
N ALA A 60 4.27 -1.68 -1.76
CA ALA A 60 2.87 -1.50 -1.39
C ALA A 60 2.72 -0.77 -0.04
N ARG A 61 3.58 -1.07 0.93
CA ARG A 61 3.63 -0.37 2.23
C ARG A 61 4.02 1.11 2.09
N GLN A 62 5.00 1.42 1.24
CA GLN A 62 5.37 2.81 0.95
C GLN A 62 4.21 3.56 0.27
N VAL A 63 3.55 2.93 -0.70
CA VAL A 63 2.36 3.48 -1.38
C VAL A 63 1.25 3.76 -0.37
N ALA A 64 0.97 2.80 0.52
CA ALA A 64 -0.01 2.96 1.58
C ALA A 64 0.30 4.17 2.48
N ALA A 65 1.57 4.36 2.85
CA ALA A 65 1.99 5.47 3.69
C ALA A 65 1.77 6.83 3.00
N ALA A 66 2.10 6.92 1.72
CA ALA A 66 1.90 8.13 0.93
C ALA A 66 0.40 8.48 0.81
N LEU A 67 -0.45 7.50 0.47
CA LEU A 67 -1.89 7.72 0.33
C LEU A 67 -2.54 8.18 1.65
N LEU A 68 -2.14 7.59 2.77
CA LEU A 68 -2.58 7.99 4.11
C LEU A 68 -2.17 9.41 4.49
N TRP A 69 -0.98 9.84 4.05
CA TRP A 69 -0.50 11.20 4.29
C TRP A 69 -1.19 12.23 3.40
N MET A 70 -1.47 11.87 2.14
CA MET A 70 -2.05 12.77 1.14
C MET A 70 -3.55 13.03 1.33
N ASP A 71 -4.34 11.99 1.64
CA ASP A 71 -5.79 12.14 1.79
C ASP A 71 -6.26 11.63 3.15
N ARG A 72 -6.73 12.59 3.95
CA ARG A 72 -7.36 12.37 5.27
C ARG A 72 -8.59 11.48 5.24
N GLN A 73 -9.21 11.26 4.08
CA GLN A 73 -10.33 10.33 3.92
C GLN A 73 -9.86 8.88 3.92
N VAL A 74 -8.59 8.59 3.64
CA VAL A 74 -8.04 7.23 3.68
C VAL A 74 -7.90 6.78 5.13
N ARG A 75 -8.59 5.70 5.48
CA ARG A 75 -8.60 5.10 6.82
C ARG A 75 -7.59 3.98 6.94
N ALA A 76 -7.46 3.16 5.91
CA ALA A 76 -6.52 2.05 5.89
C ALA A 76 -6.22 1.62 4.46
N VAL A 77 -5.07 1.01 4.24
CA VAL A 77 -4.71 0.36 2.99
C VAL A 77 -4.34 -1.09 3.28
N TYR A 78 -4.87 -2.00 2.48
CA TYR A 78 -4.65 -3.43 2.56
C TYR A 78 -4.03 -3.89 1.25
N GLU A 79 -3.20 -4.92 1.31
CA GLU A 79 -2.82 -5.67 0.12
C GLU A 79 -4.05 -6.44 -0.38
N ALA A 80 -4.28 -6.48 -1.69
CA ALA A 80 -5.30 -7.36 -2.23
C ALA A 80 -4.73 -8.77 -2.33
N PRO A 81 -5.46 -9.81 -1.92
CA PRO A 81 -5.02 -11.18 -2.16
C PRO A 81 -4.95 -11.43 -3.67
N ASP A 82 -3.93 -12.16 -4.11
CA ASP A 82 -3.70 -12.42 -5.54
C ASP A 82 -4.83 -13.25 -6.18
N GLU A 83 -5.62 -14.00 -5.39
CA GLU A 83 -6.78 -14.75 -5.87
C GLU A 83 -7.96 -14.79 -4.89
N LEU A 84 -9.17 -14.78 -5.47
CA LEU A 84 -10.37 -15.34 -4.84
C LEU A 84 -10.08 -16.82 -4.57
N VAL A 85 -10.29 -17.28 -3.34
CA VAL A 85 -10.09 -18.67 -2.93
C VAL A 85 -11.01 -19.60 -3.75
N ALA A 86 -10.60 -19.97 -4.97
CA ALA A 86 -10.94 -21.25 -5.55
C ALA A 86 -10.00 -22.22 -4.85
N GLU A 87 -10.54 -23.14 -4.05
CA GLU A 87 -9.80 -23.99 -3.10
C GLU A 87 -8.69 -24.90 -3.70
N GLU A 88 -8.30 -24.73 -4.97
CA GLU A 88 -7.43 -25.66 -5.70
C GLU A 88 -6.29 -25.00 -6.52
N ALA A 89 -6.19 -23.68 -6.61
CA ALA A 89 -5.09 -23.03 -7.32
C ALA A 89 -3.88 -22.79 -6.38
N ALA A 90 -2.69 -23.21 -6.80
CA ALA A 90 -1.46 -22.80 -6.14
C ALA A 90 -1.26 -21.29 -6.39
N PRO A 91 -0.83 -20.51 -5.38
CA PRO A 91 -0.65 -19.07 -5.55
C PRO A 91 0.33 -18.80 -6.69
N GLU A 92 -0.07 -17.93 -7.62
CA GLU A 92 0.80 -17.52 -8.71
C GLU A 92 2.11 -16.91 -8.15
N PRO A 93 3.26 -17.22 -8.75
CA PRO A 93 4.51 -16.60 -8.32
C PRO A 93 4.43 -15.08 -8.54
N PRO A 94 5.03 -14.29 -7.64
CA PRO A 94 4.98 -12.83 -7.74
C PRO A 94 5.65 -12.37 -9.03
N ASP A 95 4.92 -11.59 -9.82
CA ASP A 95 5.42 -10.99 -11.06
C ASP A 95 5.72 -9.50 -10.84
N LEU A 96 6.90 -9.06 -11.26
CA LEU A 96 7.28 -7.64 -11.25
C LEU A 96 6.50 -6.84 -12.31
N GLY A 97 6.07 -7.48 -13.40
CA GLY A 97 5.26 -6.89 -14.47
C GLY A 97 3.78 -6.74 -14.11
N ALA A 98 3.32 -7.37 -13.02
CA ALA A 98 1.95 -7.24 -12.53
C ALA A 98 1.77 -5.95 -11.70
N PRO A 99 0.58 -5.31 -11.74
CA PRO A 99 0.27 -4.17 -10.87
C PRO A 99 0.30 -4.59 -9.39
N LEU A 100 0.64 -3.66 -8.50
CA LEU A 100 0.39 -3.77 -7.06
C LEU A 100 -1.10 -3.62 -6.81
N ARG A 101 -1.75 -4.71 -6.40
CA ARG A 101 -3.16 -4.71 -6.09
C ARG A 101 -3.37 -4.30 -4.64
N ILE A 102 -4.08 -3.18 -4.42
CA ILE A 102 -4.33 -2.64 -3.08
C ILE A 102 -5.80 -2.30 -2.88
N TYR A 103 -6.27 -2.45 -1.64
CA TYR A 103 -7.58 -2.00 -1.20
C TYR A 103 -7.43 -0.78 -0.31
N ILE A 104 -8.17 0.28 -0.62
CA ILE A 104 -8.09 1.56 0.08
C ILE A 104 -9.42 1.78 0.78
N GLU A 105 -9.45 1.56 2.10
CA GLU A 105 -10.63 1.88 2.90
C GLU A 105 -10.68 3.38 3.15
N VAL A 106 -11.80 4.01 2.79
CA VAL A 106 -12.02 5.45 2.90
C VAL A 106 -13.28 5.77 3.69
N GLU A 107 -13.30 6.93 4.32
CA GLU A 107 -14.52 7.52 4.87
C GLU A 107 -15.46 8.00 3.77
N ASN A 108 -14.94 8.82 2.86
CA ASN A 108 -15.62 9.24 1.63
C ASN A 108 -14.66 9.09 0.44
N HIS A 109 -15.19 8.58 -0.68
CA HIS A 109 -14.44 8.53 -1.93
C HIS A 109 -14.42 9.91 -2.58
N THR A 110 -13.23 10.37 -2.99
CA THR A 110 -13.04 11.70 -3.58
C THR A 110 -12.37 11.56 -4.96
N PRO A 111 -12.70 12.44 -5.94
CA PRO A 111 -11.97 12.49 -7.21
C PRO A 111 -10.47 12.85 -7.05
N ALA A 112 -10.12 13.56 -5.98
CA ALA A 112 -8.74 13.90 -5.66
C ALA A 112 -7.91 12.66 -5.30
N LEU A 113 -8.50 11.70 -4.58
CA LEU A 113 -7.86 10.43 -4.28
C LEU A 113 -7.59 9.63 -5.56
N ASP A 114 -8.56 9.56 -6.49
CA ASP A 114 -8.37 8.87 -7.77
C ASP A 114 -7.21 9.50 -8.56
N ALA A 115 -7.18 10.82 -8.64
CA ALA A 115 -6.09 11.55 -9.30
C ALA A 115 -4.73 11.30 -8.63
N ALA A 116 -4.69 11.22 -7.29
CA ALA A 116 -3.48 10.91 -6.54
C ALA A 116 -2.98 9.48 -6.82
N ILE A 117 -3.89 8.50 -6.86
CA ILE A 117 -3.57 7.11 -7.18
C ILE A 117 -3.00 7.01 -8.60
N ASP A 118 -3.64 7.65 -9.58
CA ASP A 118 -3.19 7.60 -10.96
C ASP A 118 -1.84 8.31 -11.16
N ALA A 119 -1.64 9.47 -10.51
CA ALA A 119 -0.38 10.19 -10.54
C ALA A 119 0.77 9.37 -9.92
N LEU A 120 0.53 8.76 -8.75
CA LEU A 120 1.51 7.90 -8.09
C LEU A 120 1.81 6.64 -8.91
N SER A 121 0.78 6.02 -9.50
CA SER A 121 0.91 4.86 -10.38
C SER A 121 1.79 5.17 -11.60
N ALA A 122 1.58 6.33 -12.23
CA ALA A 122 2.39 6.77 -13.37
C ALA A 122 3.84 7.08 -12.97
N ALA A 123 4.05 7.76 -11.84
CA ALA A 123 5.38 8.08 -11.33
C ALA A 123 6.19 6.83 -10.97
N LEU A 124 5.55 5.84 -10.35
CA LEU A 124 6.17 4.55 -10.01
C LEU A 124 6.47 3.72 -11.25
N SER A 125 5.56 3.66 -12.24
CA SER A 125 5.83 3.01 -13.52
C SER A 125 7.08 3.62 -14.17
N LEU A 126 7.13 4.94 -14.34
CA LEU A 126 8.30 5.63 -14.93
C LEU A 126 9.61 5.32 -14.17
N SER A 127 9.54 5.25 -12.84
CA SER A 127 10.71 4.96 -12.02
C SER A 127 11.12 3.48 -12.07
N LEU A 128 10.17 2.56 -12.26
CA LEU A 128 10.42 1.14 -12.49
C LEU A 128 10.97 0.86 -13.89
N ASP A 129 10.59 1.63 -14.92
CA ASP A 129 11.15 1.53 -16.27
C ASP A 129 12.70 1.65 -16.24
N ALA A 130 13.24 2.44 -15.31
CA ALA A 130 14.69 2.57 -15.13
C ALA A 130 15.34 1.34 -14.46
N MET A 131 14.55 0.49 -13.80
CA MET A 131 15.02 -0.67 -13.03
C MET A 131 14.82 -2.00 -13.76
N THR A 132 13.73 -2.15 -14.52
CA THR A 132 13.33 -3.40 -15.18
C THR A 132 13.09 -3.20 -16.68
N PRO A 133 13.46 -4.18 -17.54
CA PRO A 133 13.18 -4.11 -18.97
C PRO A 133 11.68 -4.21 -19.32
N TYR A 134 10.86 -4.75 -18.41
CA TYR A 134 9.42 -4.96 -18.62
C TYR A 134 8.63 -4.39 -17.44
N PRO A 135 8.51 -3.06 -17.35
CA PRO A 135 7.77 -2.40 -16.30
C PRO A 135 6.25 -2.57 -16.47
N PRO A 136 5.49 -2.59 -15.38
CA PRO A 136 4.03 -2.61 -15.46
C PRO A 136 3.53 -1.29 -16.08
N ARG A 137 2.64 -1.38 -17.09
CA ARG A 137 1.98 -0.20 -17.68
C ARG A 137 1.21 0.64 -16.66
N ARG A 138 0.73 -0.02 -15.60
CA ARG A 138 0.08 0.58 -14.44
C ARG A 138 0.67 -0.07 -13.20
N CYS A 139 1.45 0.66 -12.41
CA CYS A 139 2.10 0.09 -11.23
C CYS A 139 1.11 -0.20 -10.09
N ILE A 140 0.01 0.55 -9.98
CA ILE A 140 -1.01 0.38 -8.93
C ILE A 140 -2.37 0.02 -9.54
N GLU A 141 -2.97 -1.06 -9.03
CA GLU A 141 -4.37 -1.42 -9.23
C GLU A 141 -5.10 -1.28 -7.90
N ALA A 142 -5.84 -0.19 -7.73
CA ALA A 142 -6.51 0.12 -6.47
C ALA A 142 -8.03 -0.12 -6.55
N LEU A 143 -8.59 -0.71 -5.49
CA LEU A 143 -10.04 -0.74 -5.26
C LEU A 143 -10.37 0.12 -4.04
N VAL A 144 -11.15 1.18 -4.27
CA VAL A 144 -11.61 2.07 -3.19
C VAL A 144 -12.82 1.47 -2.49
N ILE A 145 -12.71 1.30 -1.18
CA ILE A 145 -13.71 0.70 -0.32
C ILE A 145 -14.28 1.78 0.60
N ASN A 146 -15.56 2.09 0.42
CA ASN A 146 -16.33 3.00 1.25
C ASN A 146 -17.42 2.23 2.02
N ASN A 147 -18.31 2.95 2.72
CA ASN A 147 -19.38 2.33 3.49
C ASN A 147 -20.33 1.42 2.66
N HIS A 148 -20.47 1.67 1.35
CA HIS A 148 -21.44 0.95 0.51
C HIS A 148 -20.90 -0.41 0.05
N ASN A 149 -19.58 -0.55 -0.08
CA ASN A 149 -18.92 -1.78 -0.51
C ASN A 149 -18.00 -2.38 0.57
N ARG A 150 -18.07 -1.90 1.82
CA ARG A 150 -17.28 -2.40 2.97
C ARG A 150 -17.34 -3.90 3.19
N ARG A 151 -18.41 -4.56 2.73
CA ARG A 151 -18.56 -6.03 2.72
C ARG A 151 -17.41 -6.75 2.01
N LEU A 152 -16.70 -6.09 1.09
CA LEU A 152 -15.54 -6.64 0.39
C LEU A 152 -14.34 -6.89 1.33
N LEU A 153 -14.29 -6.23 2.48
CA LEU A 153 -13.28 -6.47 3.52
C LEU A 153 -13.65 -7.60 4.48
N GLN A 154 -14.88 -8.11 4.45
CA GLN A 154 -15.33 -9.11 5.43
C GLN A 154 -14.81 -10.51 5.07
N PRO A 155 -14.05 -11.16 5.98
CA PRO A 155 -13.57 -12.51 5.77
C PRO A 155 -14.73 -13.50 5.56
N GLY A 156 -14.64 -14.33 4.52
CA GLY A 156 -15.38 -15.61 4.47
C GLY A 156 -16.80 -15.61 3.89
N ARG A 157 -17.41 -14.47 3.52
CA ARG A 157 -18.71 -14.48 2.82
C ARG A 157 -18.63 -14.44 1.30
N TYR A 158 -17.48 -14.05 0.74
CA TYR A 158 -17.27 -13.91 -0.71
C TYR A 158 -15.92 -14.46 -1.16
N GLY A 159 -15.35 -15.42 -0.44
CA GLY A 159 -14.02 -15.97 -0.77
C GLY A 159 -12.84 -15.02 -0.53
N TYR A 160 -13.09 -13.79 -0.06
CA TYR A 160 -12.05 -12.85 0.34
C TYR A 160 -11.58 -13.14 1.77
N ARG A 161 -10.28 -13.34 1.93
CA ARG A 161 -9.58 -13.10 3.20
C ARG A 161 -8.89 -11.76 3.06
N PRO A 162 -9.21 -10.74 3.86
CA PRO A 162 -8.44 -9.51 3.83
C PRO A 162 -6.98 -9.87 4.10
N ALA A 163 -6.09 -9.49 3.18
CA ALA A 163 -4.66 -9.60 3.41
C ALA A 163 -4.29 -8.76 4.66
N PRO A 164 -3.11 -8.97 5.27
CA PRO A 164 -2.68 -8.14 6.38
C PRO A 164 -2.80 -6.66 6.02
N THR A 165 -3.37 -5.86 6.93
CA THR A 165 -3.38 -4.41 6.80
C THR A 165 -1.96 -3.92 6.59
N LEU A 166 -1.70 -3.21 5.49
CA LEU A 166 -0.38 -2.64 5.23
C LEU A 166 -0.13 -1.51 6.22
N LEU A 167 -1.07 -0.56 6.29
CA LEU A 167 -1.06 0.55 7.23
C LEU A 167 -2.49 1.01 7.56
N ALA A 168 -2.73 1.33 8.83
CA ALA A 168 -3.94 1.98 9.30
C ALA A 168 -3.64 3.46 9.59
N GLY A 169 -4.54 4.34 9.15
CA GLY A 169 -4.36 5.79 9.10
C GLY A 169 -4.44 6.52 10.43
N ARG A 170 -4.92 5.86 11.48
CA ARG A 170 -4.90 6.29 12.89
C ARG A 170 -5.70 5.26 13.68
N GLU A 171 -5.10 4.67 14.71
CA GLU A 171 -5.92 4.23 15.85
C GLU A 171 -6.56 5.51 16.40
N GLN A 172 -7.88 5.64 16.34
CA GLN A 172 -8.54 6.61 17.21
C GLN A 172 -8.07 6.28 18.62
N PRO A 173 -7.55 7.23 19.41
CA PRO A 173 -7.32 6.97 20.81
C PRO A 173 -8.65 6.50 21.37
N VAL A 174 -8.71 5.24 21.79
CA VAL A 174 -9.85 4.73 22.54
C VAL A 174 -10.00 5.72 23.68
N ALA A 175 -11.11 6.45 23.71
CA ALA A 175 -11.42 7.33 24.82
C ALA A 175 -11.42 6.44 26.06
N VAL A 176 -10.33 6.46 26.80
CA VAL A 176 -10.26 5.85 28.12
C VAL A 176 -11.25 6.66 28.93
N SER A 177 -12.49 6.18 29.00
CA SER A 177 -13.52 6.72 29.85
C SER A 177 -13.03 6.57 31.28
N GLY A 178 -12.29 7.59 31.73
CA GLY A 178 -11.83 7.74 33.09
C GLY A 178 -13.05 8.00 33.97
N ALA A 179 -13.79 6.95 34.28
CA ALA A 179 -14.70 6.96 35.40
C ALA A 179 -13.85 7.22 36.66
N PRO A 180 -14.11 8.27 37.43
CA PRO A 180 -13.34 8.55 38.64
C PRO A 180 -13.58 7.42 39.64
N VAL A 181 -12.51 6.71 40.00
CA VAL A 181 -12.50 5.77 41.12
C VAL A 181 -12.74 6.58 42.39
N ARG A 182 -13.96 6.53 42.92
CA ARG A 182 -14.26 7.03 44.27
C ARG A 182 -13.61 6.08 45.27
N LEU A 183 -12.45 6.47 45.78
CA LEU A 183 -11.89 5.88 46.99
C LEU A 183 -12.78 6.29 48.17
N GLY A 184 -13.65 5.38 48.60
CA GLY A 184 -14.38 5.51 49.84
C GLY A 184 -13.42 5.39 51.01
N ALA A 185 -13.20 6.49 51.73
CA ALA A 185 -12.58 6.47 53.04
C ALA A 185 -13.58 5.86 54.04
N ALA A 186 -13.24 4.69 54.59
CA ALA A 186 -13.88 4.16 55.76
C ALA A 186 -13.37 4.91 57.00
N TRP A 187 -14.30 5.31 57.87
CA TRP A 187 -14.08 5.61 59.29
C TRP A 187 -14.82 4.53 60.08
#